data_AF-A0A975IXX3-F1
#
_entry.id   AF-A0A975IXX3-F1
#
_cell.length_a   1.000
_cell.length_b   1.000
_cell.length_c   1.000
_cell.angle_alpha   90.00
_cell.angle_beta   90.00
_cell.angle_gamma   90.00
#
_symmetry.space_group_name_H-M   'P 1'
#
loop_
_entity.id
_entity.type
_entity.pdbx_description
1 polymer ?
#
loop_
_entity_poly.entity_id
_entity_poly.type
_entity_poly.pdbx_seq_one_letter_code
_entity_poly.pdbx_strand_id
1 'polypeptide(L)'
;MSFIPVNAGGGWLRTFWLLVVVALVGSDLAISQPANSKSSPAPSLAETREACSYVAARGPAIAHELVVHGIFDVTNTKTKKVASIGRVDGMRGGEQVEYHDLNAPPGSPAATITPRSKWNGPADFGARWFRHRGRTYVLHFETESLRHATYLGYIASDNIEHVACDFTSTEQETLRPVRSEGSEICRAVAMGNVKSAEIDTIPPEKYEEVSDLSATHVVGYSTVDFRNTGRSAKLALLQSTPGGNVECIYNFYEPVKNGKPTLEGNEHDLLNTLQDSDSPKTCDENSVKWFRFGGKTYFQNRTNTSLNNPPSDVVRYVSGNNILDICLGQFRTKWHAGRKLDPE
;
A
#
# COMPACT_ATOMS: atom_id res chain seq x y z
N MET A 1 -24.70 -24.22 -44.36
CA MET A 1 -25.37 -23.20 -43.55
C MET A 1 -24.97 -21.85 -44.11
N SER A 2 -25.91 -21.20 -44.78
CA SER A 2 -25.70 -19.98 -45.56
C SER A 2 -26.17 -18.79 -44.74
N PHE A 3 -25.33 -17.78 -44.57
CA PHE A 3 -25.75 -16.48 -44.05
C PHE A 3 -25.97 -15.51 -45.21
N ILE A 4 -27.17 -14.94 -45.22
CA ILE A 4 -27.66 -13.90 -46.13
C ILE A 4 -27.22 -12.55 -45.55
N PRO A 5 -26.69 -11.60 -46.35
CA PRO A 5 -26.49 -10.22 -45.91
C PRO A 5 -27.79 -9.42 -46.08
N VAL A 6 -28.16 -8.62 -45.07
CA VAL A 6 -29.26 -7.65 -45.16
C VAL A 6 -28.70 -6.26 -45.39
N ASN A 7 -29.34 -5.60 -46.34
CA ASN A 7 -29.06 -4.30 -46.93
C ASN A 7 -29.11 -3.10 -45.96
N ALA A 8 -28.27 -2.14 -46.33
CA ALA A 8 -28.49 -0.70 -46.42
C ALA A 8 -29.89 -0.15 -46.10
N GLY A 9 -29.90 0.90 -45.25
CA GLY A 9 -31.02 1.83 -45.11
C GLY A 9 -30.51 3.18 -44.64
N GLY A 10 -30.40 4.13 -45.58
CA GLY A 10 -30.08 5.52 -45.30
C GLY A 10 -31.19 6.25 -44.53
N GLY A 11 -30.80 7.26 -43.77
CA GLY A 11 -31.71 8.13 -43.05
C GLY A 11 -31.02 9.45 -42.71
N TRP A 12 -31.15 10.42 -43.61
CA TRP A 12 -30.81 11.81 -43.39
C TRP A 12 -31.58 12.35 -42.17
N LEU A 13 -30.87 12.86 -41.15
CA LEU A 13 -31.47 13.75 -40.14
C LEU A 13 -30.55 14.96 -39.90
N ARG A 14 -30.89 15.99 -40.67
CA ARG A 14 -30.87 17.43 -40.39
C ARG A 14 -30.17 17.88 -39.11
N THR A 15 -29.02 18.49 -39.32
CA THR A 15 -28.40 19.52 -38.51
C THR A 15 -29.41 20.64 -38.21
N PHE A 16 -29.85 20.77 -36.96
CA PHE A 16 -30.50 21.98 -36.45
C PHE A 16 -29.57 22.59 -35.40
N TRP A 17 -28.86 23.64 -35.82
CA TRP A 17 -28.17 24.55 -34.92
C TRP A 17 -29.24 25.42 -34.25
N LEU A 18 -29.47 25.22 -32.95
CA LEU A 18 -30.19 26.19 -32.11
C LEU A 18 -29.18 26.85 -31.17
N LEU A 19 -28.70 28.02 -31.59
CA LEU A 19 -27.97 28.96 -30.76
C LEU A 19 -28.96 29.58 -29.77
N VAL A 20 -28.96 29.09 -28.52
CA VAL A 20 -29.60 29.79 -27.41
C VAL A 20 -28.51 30.61 -26.71
N VAL A 21 -28.47 31.90 -27.03
CA VAL A 21 -27.70 32.90 -26.28
C VAL A 21 -28.51 33.25 -25.04
N VAL A 22 -28.28 32.55 -23.93
CA VAL A 22 -28.77 32.99 -22.61
C VAL A 22 -27.76 33.98 -22.06
N ALA A 23 -28.11 35.26 -22.08
CA ALA A 23 -27.44 36.29 -21.30
C ALA A 23 -27.72 36.07 -19.82
N LEU A 24 -26.81 35.37 -19.12
CA LEU A 24 -26.80 35.30 -17.66
C LEU A 24 -26.21 36.61 -17.13
N VAL A 25 -27.09 37.51 -16.72
CA VAL A 25 -26.75 38.69 -15.92
C VAL A 25 -26.22 38.19 -14.58
N GLY A 26 -24.91 38.35 -14.39
CA GLY A 26 -24.22 38.06 -13.14
C GLY A 26 -24.81 38.89 -12.01
N SER A 27 -25.56 38.22 -11.14
CA SER A 27 -25.86 38.72 -9.81
C SER A 27 -24.85 38.06 -8.88
N ASP A 28 -23.78 38.79 -8.55
CA ASP A 28 -22.88 38.47 -7.45
C ASP A 28 -23.67 38.56 -6.14
N LEU A 29 -24.46 37.52 -5.88
CA LEU A 29 -24.95 37.24 -4.54
C LEU A 29 -23.75 36.76 -3.74
N ALA A 30 -23.01 37.71 -3.19
CA ALA A 30 -22.14 37.49 -2.05
C ALA A 30 -23.02 36.91 -0.93
N ILE A 31 -23.10 35.58 -0.89
CA ILE A 31 -23.68 34.84 0.23
C ILE A 31 -22.76 35.13 1.40
N SER A 32 -23.12 36.16 2.18
CA SER A 32 -22.51 36.45 3.47
C SER A 32 -22.71 35.21 4.34
N GLN A 33 -21.65 34.42 4.51
CA GLN A 33 -21.65 33.34 5.49
C GLN A 33 -21.99 33.94 6.86
N PRO A 34 -22.97 33.40 7.60
CA PRO A 34 -23.33 33.91 8.91
C PRO A 34 -22.11 33.86 9.83
N ALA A 35 -21.64 35.03 10.26
CA ALA A 35 -20.39 35.28 10.97
C ALA A 35 -20.36 34.77 12.43
N ASN A 36 -21.09 33.71 12.77
CA ASN A 36 -21.22 33.20 14.13
C ASN A 36 -21.11 31.67 14.21
N SER A 37 -20.28 31.03 13.39
CA SER A 37 -19.78 29.71 13.76
C SER A 37 -18.80 29.90 14.92
N LYS A 38 -19.26 29.66 16.15
CA LYS A 38 -18.36 29.51 17.29
C LYS A 38 -17.32 28.46 16.89
N SER A 39 -16.05 28.87 16.83
CA SER A 39 -14.95 27.94 16.59
C SER A 39 -15.08 26.80 17.58
N SER A 40 -14.96 25.56 17.09
CA SER A 40 -14.89 24.44 18.02
C SER A 40 -13.64 24.61 18.86
N PRO A 41 -13.72 24.46 20.19
CA PRO A 41 -12.52 24.45 20.99
C PRO A 41 -11.64 23.28 20.53
N ALA A 42 -10.36 23.57 20.32
CA ALA A 42 -9.33 22.56 20.14
C ALA A 42 -9.45 21.48 21.23
N PRO A 43 -9.10 20.21 20.94
CA PRO A 43 -9.01 19.20 21.97
C PRO A 43 -8.13 19.68 23.13
N SER A 44 -8.63 19.55 24.35
CA SER A 44 -7.84 19.84 25.54
C SER A 44 -6.63 18.90 25.61
N LEU A 45 -5.60 19.32 26.34
CA LEU A 45 -4.41 18.51 26.59
C LEU A 45 -4.74 17.11 27.16
N ALA A 46 -5.79 17.01 27.99
CA ALA A 46 -6.25 15.75 28.53
C ALA A 46 -6.89 14.86 27.45
N GLU A 47 -7.79 15.41 26.61
CA GLU A 47 -8.39 14.71 25.47
C GLU A 47 -7.31 14.21 24.49
N THR A 48 -6.33 15.06 24.17
CA THR A 48 -5.22 14.70 23.28
C THR A 48 -4.38 13.56 23.83
N ARG A 49 -3.90 13.66 25.08
CA ARG A 49 -3.09 12.60 25.71
C ARG A 49 -3.84 11.27 25.74
N GLU A 50 -5.13 11.32 26.01
CA GLU A 50 -5.97 10.15 26.08
C GLU A 50 -6.17 9.50 24.71
N ALA A 51 -6.50 10.29 23.67
CA ALA A 51 -6.62 9.79 22.30
C ALA A 51 -5.30 9.17 21.81
N CYS A 52 -4.18 9.84 22.04
CA CYS A 52 -2.85 9.34 21.69
C CYS A 52 -2.51 8.03 22.42
N SER A 53 -2.80 7.95 23.71
CA SER A 53 -2.57 6.72 24.50
C SER A 53 -3.47 5.58 24.03
N TYR A 54 -4.71 5.89 23.66
CA TYR A 54 -5.65 4.91 23.12
C TYR A 54 -5.14 4.34 21.79
N VAL A 55 -4.75 5.20 20.85
CA VAL A 55 -4.21 4.79 19.55
C VAL A 55 -2.94 3.94 19.72
N ALA A 56 -2.00 4.38 20.57
CA ALA A 56 -0.79 3.62 20.85
C ALA A 56 -1.07 2.25 21.48
N ALA A 57 -2.02 2.18 22.42
CA ALA A 57 -2.39 0.93 23.10
C ALA A 57 -3.10 -0.06 22.16
N ARG A 58 -3.91 0.42 21.23
CA ARG A 58 -4.57 -0.43 20.22
C ARG A 58 -3.59 -0.92 19.16
N GLY A 59 -2.61 -0.08 18.78
CA GLY A 59 -1.66 -0.42 17.72
C GLY A 59 -2.39 -0.74 16.41
N PRO A 60 -1.89 -1.70 15.60
CA PRO A 60 -2.54 -2.11 14.36
C PRO A 60 -3.99 -2.60 14.52
N ALA A 61 -4.41 -3.03 15.71
CA ALA A 61 -5.79 -3.44 15.96
C ALA A 61 -6.80 -2.27 15.90
N ILE A 62 -6.32 -1.03 15.79
CA ILE A 62 -7.17 0.14 15.55
C ILE A 62 -7.84 0.11 14.16
N ALA A 63 -7.33 -0.70 13.22
CA ALA A 63 -7.82 -0.74 11.83
C ALA A 63 -9.36 -0.89 11.72
N HIS A 64 -9.99 -1.65 12.62
CA HIS A 64 -11.45 -1.83 12.64
C HIS A 64 -12.25 -0.60 13.09
N GLU A 65 -11.59 0.40 13.66
CA GLU A 65 -12.17 1.66 14.13
C GLU A 65 -11.91 2.81 13.16
N LEU A 66 -11.09 2.58 12.13
CA LEU A 66 -10.79 3.55 11.11
C LEU A 66 -11.94 3.64 10.11
N VAL A 67 -12.28 4.87 9.74
CA VAL A 67 -13.41 5.16 8.85
C VAL A 67 -12.88 5.55 7.48
N VAL A 68 -13.23 4.75 6.47
CA VAL A 68 -12.91 5.06 5.06
C VAL A 68 -13.95 6.01 4.47
N HIS A 69 -15.23 5.83 4.81
CA HIS A 69 -16.32 6.68 4.39
C HIS A 69 -17.37 6.79 5.50
N GLY A 70 -17.90 7.98 5.73
CA GLY A 70 -18.97 8.16 6.72
C GLY A 70 -19.48 9.60 6.84
N ILE A 71 -20.50 9.79 7.67
CA ILE A 71 -21.09 11.10 7.93
C ILE A 71 -20.85 11.48 9.40
N PHE A 72 -19.93 12.40 9.64
CA PHE A 72 -19.55 12.85 10.98
C PHE A 72 -18.94 14.25 10.99
N ASP A 73 -18.71 14.76 12.18
CA ASP A 73 -18.19 16.11 12.42
C ASP A 73 -16.65 16.13 12.29
N VAL A 74 -16.18 16.32 11.06
CA VAL A 74 -14.74 16.27 10.71
C VAL A 74 -13.92 17.41 11.31
N THR A 75 -14.52 18.60 11.43
CA THR A 75 -13.87 19.81 11.98
C THR A 75 -14.17 20.03 13.46
N ASN A 76 -14.81 19.05 14.11
CA ASN A 76 -15.23 19.10 15.51
C ASN A 76 -16.22 20.25 15.84
N THR A 77 -16.86 20.88 14.85
CA THR A 77 -17.76 22.05 15.00
C THR A 77 -19.22 21.73 15.29
N LYS A 78 -19.54 20.46 15.57
CA LYS A 78 -20.88 19.88 15.64
C LYS A 78 -21.62 19.86 14.30
N THR A 79 -20.93 20.15 13.20
CA THR A 79 -21.52 20.14 11.85
C THR A 79 -21.09 18.88 11.12
N LYS A 80 -22.05 18.01 10.79
CA LYS A 80 -21.75 16.78 10.06
C LYS A 80 -21.36 17.09 8.61
N LYS A 81 -20.34 16.37 8.13
CA LYS A 81 -19.82 16.38 6.76
C LYS A 81 -19.78 14.95 6.23
N VAL A 82 -19.75 14.80 4.91
CA VAL A 82 -19.44 13.51 4.27
C VAL A 82 -17.92 13.40 4.24
N ALA A 83 -17.37 12.47 4.99
CA ALA A 83 -15.94 12.19 5.07
C ALA A 83 -15.62 10.96 4.20
N SER A 84 -14.49 11.01 3.51
CA SER A 84 -13.99 9.95 2.63
C SER A 84 -12.46 9.89 2.64
N ILE A 85 -11.89 8.87 2.02
CA ILE A 85 -10.49 8.80 1.61
C ILE A 85 -10.42 8.99 0.09
N GLY A 86 -9.74 10.03 -0.36
CA GLY A 86 -9.49 10.30 -1.76
C GLY A 86 -8.13 9.79 -2.22
N ARG A 87 -7.81 10.02 -3.49
CA ARG A 87 -6.50 9.69 -4.07
C ARG A 87 -5.80 10.93 -4.64
N VAL A 88 -4.51 11.07 -4.36
CA VAL A 88 -3.63 12.12 -4.89
C VAL A 88 -2.55 11.50 -5.75
N ASP A 89 -2.49 11.93 -7.00
CA ASP A 89 -1.42 11.54 -7.91
C ASP A 89 -0.06 12.03 -7.39
N GLY A 90 0.94 11.16 -7.38
CA GLY A 90 2.31 11.49 -7.01
C GLY A 90 2.68 11.39 -5.53
N MET A 91 1.74 11.07 -4.63
CA MET A 91 2.09 10.65 -3.26
C MET A 91 2.38 9.14 -3.23
N ARG A 92 3.37 8.71 -2.42
CA ARG A 92 3.61 7.29 -2.14
C ARG A 92 2.32 6.77 -1.45
N GLY A 93 1.70 5.69 -1.94
CA GLY A 93 0.39 5.18 -1.45
C GLY A 93 -0.86 5.98 -1.90
N GLY A 94 -0.73 7.30 -2.09
CA GLY A 94 -1.72 8.12 -2.80
C GLY A 94 -2.99 8.45 -2.02
N GLU A 95 -3.15 8.06 -0.75
CA GLU A 95 -4.41 8.26 -0.02
C GLU A 95 -4.40 9.53 0.85
N GLN A 96 -5.43 10.36 0.74
CA GLN A 96 -5.63 11.52 1.61
C GLN A 96 -7.04 11.53 2.20
N VAL A 97 -7.19 12.10 3.40
CA VAL A 97 -8.53 12.36 3.95
C VAL A 97 -9.21 13.50 3.19
N GLU A 98 -10.50 13.34 2.91
CA GLU A 98 -11.32 14.33 2.23
C GLU A 98 -12.66 14.48 2.95
N TYR A 99 -13.29 15.65 2.82
CA TYR A 99 -14.69 15.79 3.18
C TYR A 99 -15.42 16.82 2.32
N HIS A 100 -16.74 16.64 2.26
CA HIS A 100 -17.68 17.52 1.59
C HIS A 100 -18.79 17.94 2.55
N ASP A 101 -19.46 19.05 2.24
CA ASP A 101 -20.70 19.41 2.91
C ASP A 101 -21.75 18.31 2.72
N LEU A 102 -22.55 18.04 3.76
CA LEU A 102 -23.53 16.95 3.77
C LEU A 102 -24.50 16.99 2.57
N ASN A 103 -24.82 18.19 2.10
CA ASN A 103 -25.74 18.44 0.99
C ASN A 103 -25.02 18.99 -0.26
N ALA A 104 -23.70 18.79 -0.36
CA ALA A 104 -22.97 19.21 -1.54
C ALA A 104 -23.50 18.47 -2.79
N PRO A 105 -23.71 19.16 -3.92
CA PRO A 105 -24.04 18.49 -5.18
C PRO A 105 -23.00 17.43 -5.57
N PRO A 106 -23.39 16.34 -6.25
CA PRO A 106 -22.43 15.38 -6.79
C PRO A 106 -21.35 16.06 -7.64
N GLY A 107 -20.09 15.68 -7.44
CA GLY A 107 -18.94 16.27 -8.15
C GLY A 107 -18.44 17.60 -7.57
N SER A 108 -19.01 18.09 -6.47
CA SER A 108 -18.43 19.22 -5.74
C SER A 108 -17.01 18.87 -5.29
N PRO A 109 -16.04 19.81 -5.35
CA PRO A 109 -14.70 19.56 -4.86
C PRO A 109 -14.70 19.26 -3.35
N ALA A 110 -13.72 18.47 -2.90
CA ALA A 110 -13.48 18.28 -1.48
C ALA A 110 -12.97 19.58 -0.85
N ALA A 111 -13.24 19.75 0.45
CA ALA A 111 -12.65 20.85 1.20
C ALA A 111 -11.13 20.69 1.29
N THR A 112 -10.39 21.78 1.06
CA THR A 112 -8.94 21.79 1.21
C THR A 112 -8.56 21.73 2.69
N ILE A 113 -7.81 20.69 3.07
CA ILE A 113 -7.20 20.56 4.40
C ILE A 113 -5.75 21.03 4.29
N THR A 114 -5.34 21.94 5.17
CA THR A 114 -3.97 22.47 5.20
C THR A 114 -3.23 21.95 6.43
N PRO A 115 -2.19 21.12 6.28
CA PRO A 115 -1.34 20.74 7.40
C PRO A 115 -0.66 21.97 8.02
N ARG A 116 -0.85 22.22 9.32
CA ARG A 116 -0.29 23.41 10.01
C ARG A 116 1.22 23.40 10.00
N SER A 117 1.81 22.25 10.26
CA SER A 117 3.24 22.04 10.19
C SER A 117 3.56 21.33 8.87
N LYS A 118 4.64 21.76 8.21
CA LYS A 118 5.33 20.89 7.28
C LYS A 118 5.88 19.76 8.14
N TRP A 119 5.10 18.70 8.32
CA TRP A 119 5.59 17.48 8.91
C TRP A 119 6.82 17.06 8.10
N ASN A 120 8.01 17.24 8.68
CA ASN A 120 9.28 16.88 8.05
C ASN A 120 9.55 15.38 8.19
N GLY A 121 8.54 14.57 8.54
CA GLY A 121 8.66 13.13 8.56
C GLY A 121 8.71 12.54 7.15
N PRO A 122 8.94 11.22 7.04
CA PRO A 122 8.83 10.54 5.75
C PRO A 122 7.45 10.84 5.14
N ALA A 123 7.39 10.92 3.80
CA ALA A 123 6.13 11.13 3.10
C ALA A 123 5.12 10.08 3.57
N ASP A 124 3.98 10.51 4.11
CA ASP A 124 2.94 9.62 4.58
C ASP A 124 2.37 8.83 3.39
N PHE A 125 2.17 7.53 3.58
CA PHE A 125 1.58 6.65 2.56
C PHE A 125 0.05 6.76 2.50
N GLY A 126 -0.56 7.16 3.62
CA GLY A 126 -1.99 7.34 3.68
C GLY A 126 -2.48 7.85 5.02
N ALA A 127 -3.72 8.33 5.03
CA ALA A 127 -4.42 8.83 6.19
C ALA A 127 -5.77 8.14 6.38
N ARG A 128 -6.25 8.02 7.62
CA ARG A 128 -7.58 7.48 7.95
C ARG A 128 -8.30 8.33 8.98
N TRP A 129 -9.61 8.44 8.82
CA TRP A 129 -10.45 9.05 9.83
C TRP A 129 -10.55 8.15 11.07
N PHE A 130 -10.44 8.75 12.24
CA PHE A 130 -10.58 8.08 13.52
C PHE A 130 -11.49 8.90 14.44
N ARG A 131 -12.37 8.24 15.21
CA ARG A 131 -13.29 8.92 16.12
C ARG A 131 -13.12 8.39 17.53
N HIS A 132 -12.92 9.29 18.48
CA HIS A 132 -12.75 8.95 19.89
C HIS A 132 -13.43 9.97 20.78
N ARG A 133 -14.24 9.50 21.74
CA ARG A 133 -14.98 10.34 22.72
C ARG A 133 -15.70 11.55 22.09
N GLY A 134 -16.30 11.35 20.92
CA GLY A 134 -17.07 12.39 20.23
C GLY A 134 -16.24 13.39 19.43
N ARG A 135 -14.91 13.25 19.41
CA ARG A 135 -14.00 14.01 18.55
C ARG A 135 -13.61 13.20 17.31
N THR A 136 -13.23 13.91 16.27
CA THR A 136 -12.70 13.35 15.02
C THR A 136 -11.22 13.72 14.89
N TYR A 137 -10.42 12.73 14.55
CA TYR A 137 -8.99 12.79 14.32
C TYR A 137 -8.64 12.19 12.95
N VAL A 138 -7.42 12.45 12.51
CA VAL A 138 -6.80 11.86 11.33
C VAL A 138 -5.57 11.09 11.77
N LEU A 139 -5.49 9.81 11.45
CA LEU A 139 -4.32 8.98 11.73
C LEU A 139 -3.54 8.75 10.43
N HIS A 140 -2.28 9.16 10.42
CA HIS A 140 -1.38 9.04 9.28
C HIS A 140 -0.45 7.84 9.43
N PHE A 141 -0.01 7.27 8.30
CA PHE A 141 0.79 6.05 8.26
C PHE A 141 1.99 6.18 7.33
N GLU A 142 3.12 5.57 7.71
CA GLU A 142 4.36 5.54 6.90
C GLU A 142 4.35 4.41 5.87
N THR A 143 3.40 3.48 5.97
CA THR A 143 3.25 2.34 5.06
C THR A 143 1.78 2.09 4.76
N GLU A 144 1.53 1.44 3.63
CA GLU A 144 0.20 1.01 3.25
C GLU A 144 -0.45 0.03 4.26
N SER A 145 0.35 -0.82 4.93
CA SER A 145 -0.18 -1.87 5.83
C SER A 145 -0.91 -1.38 7.09
N LEU A 146 -0.97 -0.07 7.31
CA LEU A 146 -1.48 0.57 8.54
C LEU A 146 -0.72 0.15 9.80
N ARG A 147 0.38 -0.60 9.71
CA ARG A 147 1.12 -1.11 10.89
C ARG A 147 2.06 -0.10 11.50
N HIS A 148 2.30 1.01 10.82
CA HIS A 148 3.28 2.01 11.21
C HIS A 148 2.61 3.39 11.15
N ALA A 149 1.95 3.76 12.24
CA ALA A 149 1.40 5.11 12.37
C ALA A 149 2.53 6.14 12.49
N THR A 150 2.38 7.30 11.86
CA THR A 150 3.33 8.42 11.92
C THR A 150 2.90 9.46 12.95
N TYR A 151 1.67 9.96 12.83
CA TYR A 151 1.09 10.91 13.80
C TYR A 151 -0.44 10.86 13.81
N LEU A 152 -1.01 11.36 14.91
CA LEU A 152 -2.43 11.65 15.04
C LEU A 152 -2.62 13.16 14.91
N GLY A 153 -3.49 13.60 14.01
CA GLY A 153 -3.90 14.99 13.84
C GLY A 153 -5.38 15.22 14.14
N TYR A 154 -5.78 16.49 14.21
CA TYR A 154 -7.19 16.89 14.18
C TYR A 154 -7.36 18.11 13.27
N ILE A 155 -8.51 18.21 12.61
CA ILE A 155 -8.83 19.33 11.73
C ILE A 155 -9.67 20.34 12.50
N ALA A 156 -9.20 21.58 12.57
CA ALA A 156 -9.90 22.69 13.19
C ALA A 156 -10.95 23.31 12.24
N SER A 157 -11.71 24.29 12.74
CA SER A 157 -12.80 24.92 11.99
C SER A 157 -12.35 25.76 10.79
N ASP A 158 -11.07 26.10 10.73
CA ASP A 158 -10.40 26.82 9.64
C ASP A 158 -9.80 25.86 8.59
N ASN A 159 -10.10 24.55 8.72
CA ASN A 159 -9.57 23.47 7.88
C ASN A 159 -8.04 23.30 7.99
N ILE A 160 -7.44 23.79 9.07
CA ILE A 160 -6.05 23.53 9.38
C ILE A 160 -5.97 22.22 10.17
N GLU A 161 -5.08 21.32 9.76
CA GLU A 161 -4.76 20.12 10.53
C GLU A 161 -3.64 20.41 11.53
N HIS A 162 -3.89 20.09 12.79
CA HIS A 162 -2.95 20.24 13.91
C HIS A 162 -2.48 18.88 14.38
N VAL A 163 -1.19 18.74 14.69
CA VAL A 163 -0.63 17.49 15.22
C VAL A 163 -0.98 17.36 16.70
N ALA A 164 -1.65 16.27 17.04
CA ALA A 164 -2.01 15.89 18.40
C ALA A 164 -0.86 15.13 19.08
N CYS A 165 -0.22 14.21 18.37
CA CYS A 165 0.99 13.49 18.81
C CYS A 165 1.63 12.75 17.63
N ASP A 166 2.92 12.47 17.75
CA ASP A 166 3.66 11.56 16.87
C ASP A 166 3.66 10.12 17.43
N PHE A 167 3.95 9.15 16.56
CA PHE A 167 4.16 7.76 16.94
C PHE A 167 5.52 7.28 16.44
N THR A 168 6.12 6.39 17.23
CA THR A 168 7.18 5.51 16.75
C THR A 168 6.70 4.07 16.85
N SER A 169 7.15 3.21 15.94
CA SER A 169 6.78 1.81 15.93
C SER A 169 7.99 0.92 16.21
N THR A 170 7.81 -0.08 17.06
CA THR A 170 8.72 -1.23 17.16
C THR A 170 8.02 -2.44 16.60
N GLU A 171 8.63 -3.10 15.63
CA GLU A 171 8.12 -4.33 15.03
C GLU A 171 8.96 -5.53 15.47
N GLN A 172 8.28 -6.58 15.91
CA GLN A 172 8.87 -7.89 16.13
C GLN A 172 8.28 -8.87 15.13
N GLU A 173 9.13 -9.40 14.26
CA GLU A 173 8.81 -10.49 13.36
C GLU A 173 9.10 -11.83 14.05
N THR A 174 8.19 -12.80 13.88
CA THR A 174 8.41 -14.19 14.27
C THR A 174 7.98 -15.11 13.14
N LEU A 175 8.84 -16.04 12.72
CA LEU A 175 8.45 -17.08 11.76
C LEU A 175 7.79 -18.24 12.49
N ARG A 176 6.52 -18.52 12.15
CA ARG A 176 5.77 -19.63 12.71
C ARG A 176 5.62 -20.77 11.71
N PRO A 177 5.81 -22.03 12.15
CA PRO A 177 5.54 -23.17 11.29
C PRO A 177 4.05 -23.28 10.98
N VAL A 178 3.71 -23.47 9.70
CA VAL A 178 2.35 -23.82 9.25
C VAL A 178 2.03 -25.27 9.57
N ARG A 179 3.07 -26.12 9.61
CA ARG A 179 2.99 -27.57 9.83
C ARG A 179 4.06 -27.99 10.84
N SER A 180 3.81 -29.06 11.60
CA SER A 180 4.74 -29.53 12.63
C SER A 180 6.15 -29.82 12.08
N GLU A 181 6.23 -30.40 10.88
CA GLU A 181 7.47 -30.66 10.12
C GLU A 181 8.30 -29.41 9.80
N GLY A 182 7.67 -28.22 9.76
CA GLY A 182 8.33 -26.95 9.52
C GLY A 182 9.05 -26.36 10.73
N SER A 183 8.87 -26.91 11.93
CA SER A 183 9.31 -26.27 13.17
C SER A 183 10.82 -26.02 13.24
N GLU A 184 11.62 -26.99 12.80
CA GLU A 184 13.08 -26.88 12.81
C GLU A 184 13.56 -25.85 11.79
N ILE A 185 13.01 -25.89 10.57
CA ILE A 185 13.41 -24.98 9.51
C ILE A 185 13.00 -23.54 9.81
N CYS A 186 11.78 -23.29 10.32
CA CYS A 186 11.36 -21.94 10.68
C CYS A 186 12.24 -21.34 11.78
N ARG A 187 12.68 -22.16 12.75
CA ARG A 187 13.64 -21.75 13.77
C ARG A 187 15.00 -21.43 13.16
N ALA A 188 15.51 -22.29 12.27
CA ALA A 188 16.79 -22.08 11.60
C ALA A 188 16.79 -20.78 10.78
N VAL A 189 15.72 -20.50 10.02
CA VAL A 189 15.56 -19.26 9.25
C VAL A 189 15.49 -18.06 10.19
N ALA A 190 14.66 -18.12 11.23
CA ALA A 190 14.49 -17.02 12.20
C ALA A 190 15.79 -16.67 12.94
N MET A 191 16.69 -17.64 13.12
CA MET A 191 18.00 -17.44 13.75
C MET A 191 19.11 -17.08 12.76
N GLY A 192 18.82 -17.00 11.45
CA GLY A 192 19.85 -16.77 10.42
C GLY A 192 20.79 -17.96 10.21
N ASN A 193 20.42 -19.16 10.67
CA ASN A 193 21.22 -20.38 10.61
C ASN A 193 21.00 -21.17 9.30
N VAL A 194 20.60 -20.49 8.22
CA VAL A 194 20.47 -21.08 6.88
C VAL A 194 21.45 -20.39 5.94
N LYS A 195 22.15 -21.18 5.12
CA LYS A 195 23.04 -20.63 4.08
C LYS A 195 22.20 -20.35 2.83
N SER A 196 22.06 -19.08 2.48
CA SER A 196 21.47 -18.66 1.20
C SER A 196 22.25 -19.23 0.02
N ALA A 197 21.55 -19.53 -1.06
CA ALA A 197 22.18 -19.82 -2.34
C ALA A 197 22.96 -18.59 -2.80
N GLU A 198 24.14 -18.83 -3.37
CA GLU A 198 24.97 -17.76 -3.92
C GLU A 198 24.29 -17.19 -5.17
N ILE A 199 24.41 -15.87 -5.32
CA ILE A 199 23.93 -15.12 -6.48
C ILE A 199 25.17 -14.57 -7.15
N ASP A 200 25.39 -14.96 -8.40
CA ASP A 200 26.38 -14.37 -9.29
C ASP A 200 25.86 -12.99 -9.71
N THR A 201 26.09 -12.00 -8.85
CA THR A 201 25.60 -10.63 -9.05
C THR A 201 26.27 -9.99 -10.25
N ILE A 202 25.46 -9.38 -11.11
CA ILE A 202 25.94 -8.54 -12.21
C ILE A 202 26.14 -7.14 -11.64
N PRO A 203 27.22 -6.41 -12.01
CA PRO A 203 27.35 -5.04 -11.56
C PRO A 203 26.36 -4.13 -12.33
N PRO A 204 25.83 -3.04 -11.71
CA PRO A 204 24.75 -2.24 -12.30
C PRO A 204 24.99 -1.74 -13.73
N GLU A 205 26.23 -1.41 -14.08
CA GLU A 205 26.60 -0.95 -15.43
C GLU A 205 26.51 -2.03 -16.52
N LYS A 206 26.25 -3.28 -16.14
CA LYS A 206 26.10 -4.44 -17.04
C LYS A 206 24.72 -5.10 -16.95
N TYR A 207 23.77 -4.46 -16.28
CA TYR A 207 22.40 -4.96 -16.22
C TYR A 207 21.81 -5.13 -17.64
N GLU A 208 21.30 -6.32 -17.91
CA GLU A 208 20.72 -6.67 -19.21
C GLU A 208 19.22 -6.44 -19.17
N GLU A 209 18.68 -5.62 -20.07
CA GLU A 209 17.23 -5.38 -20.17
C GLU A 209 16.50 -6.63 -20.69
N VAL A 210 15.36 -6.93 -20.07
CA VAL A 210 14.46 -8.01 -20.50
C VAL A 210 13.43 -7.42 -21.45
N SER A 211 13.58 -7.67 -22.76
CA SER A 211 12.79 -7.02 -23.82
C SER A 211 11.28 -7.08 -23.66
N ASP A 212 10.78 -8.14 -23.02
CA ASP A 212 9.35 -8.42 -22.91
C ASP A 212 8.73 -7.81 -21.64
N LEU A 213 9.55 -7.20 -20.77
CA LEU A 213 9.13 -6.59 -19.51
C LEU A 213 9.67 -5.16 -19.41
N SER A 214 8.76 -4.19 -19.31
CA SER A 214 9.15 -2.78 -19.17
C SER A 214 9.99 -2.56 -17.90
N ALA A 215 11.07 -1.76 -18.04
CA ALA A 215 11.94 -1.34 -16.94
C ALA A 215 12.43 -2.51 -16.06
N THR A 216 12.73 -3.64 -16.68
CA THR A 216 13.14 -4.87 -15.99
C THR A 216 14.51 -5.33 -16.47
N HIS A 217 15.39 -5.63 -15.52
CA HIS A 217 16.79 -5.93 -15.78
C HIS A 217 17.22 -7.24 -15.10
N VAL A 218 18.13 -7.97 -15.72
CA VAL A 218 18.84 -9.08 -15.06
C VAL A 218 19.92 -8.50 -14.14
N VAL A 219 19.83 -8.79 -12.84
CA VAL A 219 20.77 -8.30 -11.82
C VAL A 219 21.66 -9.39 -11.24
N GLY A 220 21.38 -10.65 -11.55
CA GLY A 220 22.22 -11.77 -11.14
C GLY A 220 21.71 -13.12 -11.63
N TYR A 221 22.51 -14.15 -11.39
CA TYR A 221 22.12 -15.53 -11.65
C TYR A 221 22.29 -16.40 -10.40
N SER A 222 21.47 -17.44 -10.27
CA SER A 222 21.66 -18.45 -9.23
C SER A 222 21.41 -19.84 -9.81
N THR A 223 22.02 -20.87 -9.23
CA THR A 223 21.81 -22.27 -9.62
C THR A 223 21.22 -23.05 -8.46
N VAL A 224 19.95 -23.46 -8.59
CA VAL A 224 19.18 -24.07 -7.50
C VAL A 224 18.30 -25.22 -7.97
N ASP A 225 18.12 -26.25 -7.14
CA ASP A 225 17.13 -27.31 -7.35
C ASP A 225 15.78 -26.86 -6.77
N PHE A 226 15.15 -25.86 -7.40
CA PHE A 226 13.93 -25.24 -6.89
C PHE A 226 12.72 -26.19 -6.90
N ARG A 227 12.77 -27.25 -7.72
CA ARG A 227 11.74 -28.31 -7.79
C ARG A 227 11.96 -29.44 -6.78
N ASN A 228 13.09 -29.45 -6.05
CA ASN A 228 13.47 -30.54 -5.13
C ASN A 228 13.50 -31.92 -5.81
N THR A 229 14.02 -31.99 -7.03
CA THR A 229 14.09 -33.23 -7.84
C THR A 229 15.48 -33.85 -7.87
N GLY A 230 16.47 -33.23 -7.22
CA GLY A 230 17.88 -33.56 -7.32
C GLY A 230 18.58 -32.93 -8.54
N ARG A 231 17.88 -32.11 -9.33
CA ARG A 231 18.43 -31.45 -10.52
C ARG A 231 18.35 -29.94 -10.37
N SER A 232 19.51 -29.28 -10.35
CA SER A 232 19.57 -27.83 -10.33
C SER A 232 19.20 -27.23 -11.69
N ALA A 233 18.56 -26.06 -11.65
CA ALA A 233 18.30 -25.20 -12.80
C ALA A 233 19.00 -23.86 -12.59
N LYS A 234 19.38 -23.21 -13.70
CA LYS A 234 19.89 -21.83 -13.68
C LYS A 234 18.70 -20.87 -13.70
N LEU A 235 18.68 -19.96 -12.74
CA LEU A 235 17.68 -18.91 -12.60
C LEU A 235 18.35 -17.54 -12.78
N ALA A 236 17.64 -16.60 -13.39
CA ALA A 236 18.00 -15.19 -13.44
C ALA A 236 17.23 -14.46 -12.35
N LEU A 237 17.93 -13.65 -11.54
CA LEU A 237 17.30 -12.67 -10.66
C LEU A 237 17.02 -11.42 -11.48
N LEU A 238 15.75 -11.08 -11.65
CA LEU A 238 15.27 -9.91 -12.35
C LEU A 238 14.88 -8.83 -11.35
N GLN A 239 15.22 -7.59 -11.67
CA GLN A 239 14.85 -6.39 -10.94
C GLN A 239 13.97 -5.52 -11.83
N SER A 240 12.74 -5.24 -11.41
CA SER A 240 11.79 -4.37 -12.09
C SER A 240 11.59 -3.07 -11.33
N THR A 241 11.54 -1.94 -12.05
CA THR A 241 11.23 -0.61 -11.51
C THR A 241 10.02 0.01 -12.22
N PRO A 242 8.79 -0.41 -11.88
CA PRO A 242 7.58 0.07 -12.55
C PRO A 242 7.36 1.56 -12.28
N GLY A 243 7.15 2.35 -13.34
CA GLY A 243 6.45 3.63 -13.22
C GLY A 243 7.27 4.92 -13.08
N GLY A 244 8.60 4.91 -13.28
CA GLY A 244 9.42 6.10 -13.61
C GLY A 244 9.57 7.20 -12.53
N ASN A 245 8.65 7.32 -11.57
CA ASN A 245 8.60 8.41 -10.58
C ASN A 245 8.61 7.92 -9.13
N VAL A 246 8.53 6.61 -8.89
CA VAL A 246 8.60 6.03 -7.54
C VAL A 246 9.65 4.92 -7.58
N GLU A 247 10.61 4.98 -6.65
CA GLU A 247 11.76 4.06 -6.51
C GLU A 247 11.32 2.66 -6.03
N CYS A 248 10.33 2.05 -6.68
CA CYS A 248 9.81 0.75 -6.29
C CYS A 248 10.65 -0.33 -6.99
N ILE A 249 11.46 -1.04 -6.22
CA ILE A 249 12.33 -2.10 -6.73
C ILE A 249 11.72 -3.45 -6.40
N TYR A 250 11.44 -4.24 -7.44
CA TYR A 250 10.92 -5.60 -7.29
C TYR A 250 11.88 -6.64 -7.83
N ASN A 251 12.25 -7.59 -6.99
CA ASN A 251 13.12 -8.70 -7.32
C ASN A 251 12.33 -10.00 -7.51
N PHE A 252 12.56 -10.73 -8.58
CA PHE A 252 11.95 -12.05 -8.80
C PHE A 252 12.84 -12.91 -9.70
N TYR A 253 12.67 -14.22 -9.62
CA TYR A 253 13.44 -15.19 -10.39
C TYR A 253 12.67 -15.66 -11.61
N GLU A 254 13.41 -15.82 -12.71
CA GLU A 254 12.94 -16.49 -13.93
C GLU A 254 13.87 -17.64 -14.33
N PRO A 255 13.37 -18.69 -14.99
CA PRO A 255 14.22 -19.75 -15.52
C PRO A 255 15.12 -19.21 -16.63
N VAL A 256 16.33 -19.75 -16.75
CA VAL A 256 17.25 -19.43 -17.86
C VAL A 256 17.26 -20.56 -18.88
N LYS A 257 16.87 -20.27 -20.12
CA LYS A 257 16.96 -21.18 -21.27
C LYS A 257 17.77 -20.53 -22.38
N ASN A 258 18.71 -21.28 -22.96
CA ASN A 258 19.61 -20.78 -24.01
C ASN A 258 20.33 -19.47 -23.62
N GLY A 259 20.68 -19.33 -22.34
CA GLY A 259 21.38 -18.16 -21.81
C GLY A 259 20.51 -16.93 -21.54
N LYS A 260 19.18 -16.99 -21.74
CA LYS A 260 18.26 -15.88 -21.49
C LYS A 260 17.15 -16.24 -20.49
N PRO A 261 16.63 -15.29 -19.71
CA PRO A 261 15.38 -15.48 -18.97
C PRO A 261 14.25 -15.90 -19.92
N THR A 262 13.36 -16.78 -19.48
CA THR A 262 12.18 -17.23 -20.24
C THR A 262 10.91 -16.94 -19.46
N LEU A 263 9.95 -16.25 -20.08
CA LEU A 263 8.68 -15.87 -19.45
C LEU A 263 7.54 -16.82 -19.83
N GLU A 264 7.88 -18.08 -20.14
CA GLU A 264 6.90 -19.06 -20.59
C GLU A 264 7.22 -20.49 -20.15
N GLY A 265 6.16 -21.29 -20.05
CA GLY A 265 6.17 -22.72 -19.75
C GLY A 265 6.21 -23.06 -18.26
N ASN A 266 6.11 -24.36 -17.96
CA ASN A 266 5.84 -24.87 -16.61
C ASN A 266 6.83 -24.43 -15.50
N GLU A 267 8.04 -23.99 -15.84
CA GLU A 267 9.01 -23.47 -14.87
C GLU A 267 8.73 -22.02 -14.51
N HIS A 268 8.38 -21.20 -15.50
CA HIS A 268 7.90 -19.84 -15.30
C HIS A 268 6.63 -19.86 -14.46
N ASP A 269 5.62 -20.63 -14.85
CA ASP A 269 4.33 -20.70 -14.13
C ASP A 269 4.50 -21.12 -12.66
N LEU A 270 5.41 -22.08 -12.40
CA LEU A 270 5.72 -22.53 -11.05
C LEU A 270 6.43 -21.45 -10.24
N LEU A 271 7.41 -20.75 -10.83
CA LEU A 271 8.12 -19.66 -10.18
C LEU A 271 7.18 -18.48 -9.91
N ASN A 272 6.30 -18.14 -10.83
CA ASN A 272 5.30 -17.09 -10.62
C ASN A 272 4.40 -17.41 -9.43
N THR A 273 3.88 -18.63 -9.38
CA THR A 273 3.04 -19.09 -8.26
C THR A 273 3.83 -19.12 -6.94
N LEU A 274 5.08 -19.58 -6.95
CA LEU A 274 5.93 -19.67 -5.76
C LEU A 274 6.29 -18.29 -5.20
N GLN A 275 6.44 -17.30 -6.08
CA GLN A 275 6.82 -15.94 -5.77
C GLN A 275 5.64 -15.01 -5.53
N ASP A 276 4.43 -15.48 -5.79
CA ASP A 276 3.22 -14.65 -5.77
C ASP A 276 3.37 -13.42 -6.71
N SER A 277 3.93 -13.64 -7.89
CA SER A 277 4.27 -12.57 -8.83
C SER A 277 3.06 -11.93 -9.51
N ASP A 278 1.94 -12.65 -9.55
CA ASP A 278 0.69 -12.22 -10.21
C ASP A 278 -0.13 -11.27 -9.33
N SER A 279 0.20 -11.16 -8.05
CA SER A 279 -0.42 -10.20 -7.15
C SER A 279 0.00 -8.77 -7.51
N PRO A 280 -0.92 -7.78 -7.49
CA PRO A 280 -0.57 -6.39 -7.71
C PRO A 280 0.56 -5.97 -6.77
N LYS A 281 1.72 -5.63 -7.33
CA LYS A 281 2.89 -5.27 -6.54
C LYS A 281 2.73 -3.83 -6.07
N THR A 282 2.60 -3.67 -4.76
CA THR A 282 2.69 -2.37 -4.07
C THR A 282 4.14 -2.05 -3.78
N CYS A 283 4.45 -0.75 -3.71
CA CYS A 283 5.79 -0.15 -3.76
C CYS A 283 6.72 -0.50 -2.60
N ASP A 284 7.03 -1.78 -2.53
CA ASP A 284 7.60 -2.40 -1.36
C ASP A 284 8.76 -3.29 -1.80
N GLU A 285 9.92 -3.02 -1.22
CA GLU A 285 11.10 -3.84 -1.42
C GLU A 285 10.76 -5.29 -1.05
N ASN A 286 10.80 -6.17 -2.04
CA ASN A 286 10.73 -7.59 -1.77
C ASN A 286 12.13 -8.21 -1.78
N SER A 287 12.42 -8.99 -0.74
CA SER A 287 13.64 -9.76 -0.61
C SER A 287 13.32 -11.22 -0.90
N VAL A 288 13.74 -11.69 -2.08
CA VAL A 288 13.58 -13.06 -2.52
C VAL A 288 14.91 -13.80 -2.41
N LYS A 289 14.93 -14.97 -1.76
CA LYS A 289 16.14 -15.77 -1.62
C LYS A 289 15.86 -17.27 -1.59
N TRP A 290 16.84 -18.02 -2.07
CA TRP A 290 16.88 -19.47 -2.00
C TRP A 290 17.83 -19.91 -0.90
N PHE A 291 17.57 -21.04 -0.27
CA PHE A 291 18.52 -21.67 0.67
C PHE A 291 18.29 -23.19 0.76
N ARG A 292 19.25 -23.92 1.32
CA ARG A 292 19.14 -25.37 1.54
C ARG A 292 19.10 -25.72 3.02
N PHE A 293 18.28 -26.70 3.38
CA PHE A 293 18.18 -27.24 4.73
C PHE A 293 17.65 -28.68 4.70
N GLY A 294 18.26 -29.60 5.45
CA GLY A 294 17.80 -30.99 5.52
C GLY A 294 17.70 -31.68 4.15
N GLY A 295 18.64 -31.37 3.24
CA GLY A 295 18.66 -31.92 1.88
C GLY A 295 17.72 -31.24 0.87
N LYS A 296 16.75 -30.44 1.32
CA LYS A 296 15.78 -29.73 0.48
C LYS A 296 16.20 -28.29 0.19
N THR A 297 15.66 -27.73 -0.89
CA THR A 297 15.76 -26.32 -1.30
C THR A 297 14.46 -25.62 -0.96
N TYR A 298 14.56 -24.48 -0.29
CA TYR A 298 13.45 -23.63 0.10
C TYR A 298 13.59 -22.26 -0.55
N PHE A 299 12.44 -21.63 -0.75
CA PHE A 299 12.30 -20.26 -1.19
C PHE A 299 11.77 -19.42 -0.05
N GLN A 300 12.38 -18.26 0.20
CA GLN A 300 11.85 -17.25 1.11
C GLN A 300 11.51 -16.01 0.32
N ASN A 301 10.25 -15.59 0.42
CA ASN A 301 9.78 -14.31 -0.07
C ASN A 301 9.44 -13.45 1.13
N ARG A 302 10.20 -12.38 1.32
CA ARG A 302 9.86 -11.34 2.26
C ARG A 302 9.35 -10.14 1.48
N THR A 303 8.06 -9.89 1.53
CA THR A 303 7.46 -8.67 1.00
C THR A 303 7.39 -7.64 2.10
N ASN A 304 7.83 -6.42 1.82
CA ASN A 304 7.34 -5.27 2.57
C ASN A 304 5.88 -5.00 2.13
N THR A 305 5.15 -4.32 3.00
CA THR A 305 3.70 -4.05 3.08
C THR A 305 2.83 -3.88 1.79
N SER A 306 1.52 -4.08 1.92
CA SER A 306 0.50 -3.47 1.05
C SER A 306 -0.76 -3.11 1.83
N LEU A 307 -1.64 -2.27 1.28
CA LEU A 307 -2.88 -1.80 1.94
C LEU A 307 -3.84 -2.94 2.28
N ASN A 308 -3.76 -4.04 1.53
CA ASN A 308 -4.65 -5.19 1.67
C ASN A 308 -3.94 -6.46 2.14
N ASN A 309 -2.61 -6.50 2.07
CA ASN A 309 -1.81 -7.64 2.52
C ASN A 309 -0.80 -7.18 3.58
N PRO A 310 -0.87 -7.69 4.83
CA PRO A 310 0.22 -7.50 5.77
C PRO A 310 1.50 -8.03 5.10
N PRO A 311 2.65 -7.42 5.36
CA PRO A 311 3.89 -7.95 4.83
C PRO A 311 4.02 -9.39 5.27
N SER A 312 4.62 -10.14 4.39
CA SER A 312 4.65 -11.57 4.50
C SER A 312 6.11 -11.96 4.43
N ASP A 313 6.54 -12.75 5.42
CA ASP A 313 7.76 -13.52 5.29
C ASP A 313 7.35 -14.97 5.17
N VAL A 314 7.34 -15.46 3.94
CA VAL A 314 6.85 -16.80 3.64
C VAL A 314 8.01 -17.66 3.21
N VAL A 315 8.20 -18.77 3.91
CA VAL A 315 9.14 -19.83 3.50
C VAL A 315 8.33 -20.94 2.86
N ARG A 316 8.67 -21.27 1.62
CA ARG A 316 7.98 -22.25 0.78
C ARG A 316 8.95 -23.29 0.26
N TYR A 317 8.45 -24.46 -0.14
CA TYR A 317 9.19 -25.35 -1.03
C TYR A 317 8.25 -26.09 -1.97
N VAL A 318 8.82 -26.61 -3.06
CA VAL A 318 8.09 -27.42 -4.04
C VAL A 318 8.19 -28.90 -3.66
N SER A 319 7.06 -29.58 -3.58
CA SER A 319 6.94 -31.02 -3.33
C SER A 319 6.10 -31.67 -4.42
N GLY A 320 6.76 -32.28 -5.41
CA GLY A 320 6.10 -32.73 -6.63
C GLY A 320 5.61 -31.53 -7.43
N ASN A 321 4.30 -31.44 -7.64
CA ASN A 321 3.66 -30.29 -8.31
C ASN A 321 3.02 -29.28 -7.34
N ASN A 322 3.18 -29.48 -6.03
CA ASN A 322 2.56 -28.63 -5.02
C ASN A 322 3.60 -27.66 -4.44
N ILE A 323 3.18 -26.41 -4.23
CA ILE A 323 3.90 -25.45 -3.40
C ILE A 323 3.36 -25.56 -1.98
N LEU A 324 4.25 -25.75 -1.02
CA LEU A 324 3.90 -25.89 0.38
C LEU A 324 4.48 -24.72 1.17
N ASP A 325 3.61 -23.94 1.80
CA ASP A 325 4.00 -22.96 2.82
C ASP A 325 4.44 -23.69 4.08
N ILE A 326 5.63 -23.33 4.57
CA ILE A 326 6.28 -23.98 5.72
C ILE A 326 6.36 -23.03 6.89
N CYS A 327 6.77 -21.79 6.64
CA CYS A 327 6.82 -20.75 7.63
C CYS A 327 6.00 -19.56 7.17
N LEU A 328 5.25 -18.97 8.10
CA LEU A 328 4.60 -17.68 7.91
C LEU A 328 5.12 -16.70 8.95
N GLY A 329 5.55 -15.54 8.46
CA GLY A 329 5.88 -14.38 9.26
C GLY A 329 4.66 -13.90 10.01
N GLN A 330 4.81 -13.74 11.31
CA GLN A 330 3.86 -13.07 12.16
C GLN A 330 4.53 -11.84 12.73
N PHE A 331 3.95 -10.70 12.42
CA PHE A 331 4.44 -9.41 12.87
C PHE A 331 3.63 -8.96 14.08
N ARG A 332 4.36 -8.51 15.10
CA ARG A 332 3.79 -7.84 16.27
C ARG A 332 4.34 -6.43 16.30
N THR A 333 3.52 -5.48 15.91
CA THR A 333 3.89 -4.08 15.93
C THR A 333 3.32 -3.41 17.18
N LYS A 334 4.18 -2.69 17.90
CA LYS A 334 3.79 -1.85 19.04
C LYS A 334 4.05 -0.41 18.68
N TRP A 335 3.08 0.45 18.94
CA TRP A 335 3.22 1.89 18.75
C TRP A 335 3.51 2.55 20.09
N HIS A 336 4.36 3.57 20.04
CA HIS A 336 4.72 4.39 21.19
C HIS A 336 4.38 5.83 20.83
N ALA A 337 3.45 6.43 21.56
CA ALA A 337 3.13 7.84 21.40
C ALA A 337 4.30 8.70 21.89
N GLY A 338 4.80 9.57 21.02
CA GLY A 338 5.75 10.62 21.37
C GLY A 338 5.07 11.82 22.04
N ARG A 339 5.88 12.80 22.46
CA ARG A 339 5.44 13.96 23.24
C ARG A 339 5.29 15.24 22.42
N LYS A 340 5.40 15.21 21.09
CA LYS A 340 5.26 16.46 20.32
C LYS A 340 3.81 16.90 20.27
N LEU A 341 3.48 17.82 21.17
CA LEU A 341 2.34 18.72 21.05
C LEU A 341 2.88 19.99 20.41
N ASP A 342 2.27 20.45 19.32
CA ASP A 342 2.55 21.80 18.83
C ASP A 342 2.31 22.78 20.00
N PRO A 343 3.31 23.54 20.44
CA PRO A 343 3.07 24.60 21.41
C PRO A 343 2.19 25.65 20.71
N GLU A 344 0.97 25.86 21.22
CA GLU A 344 0.11 26.96 20.76
C GLU A 344 0.77 28.33 20.95
#